data_AF-A0A1B3ED78-F1
#
_entry.id   AF-A0A1B3ED78-F1
#
_cell.length_a   1.000
_cell.length_b   1.000
_cell.length_c   1.000
_cell.angle_alpha   90.00
_cell.angle_beta   90.00
_cell.angle_gamma   90.00
#
_symmetry.space_group_name_H-M   'P 1'
#
loop_
_entity.id
_entity.type
_entity.pdbx_description
1 polymer ?
#
loop_
_entity_poly.entity_id
_entity_poly.type
_entity_poly.pdbx_seq_one_letter_code
_entity_poly.pdbx_strand_id
1 'polypeptide(L)'
;MIILPADQPLDWRRPPVITLLLILLNTLIYIVYQGGDQVRVEEARQFYLDGGLLNRERALFIDHRAEREKYDADHRRALDGLRRQDLATIILHDLEFEDWLHRSPAYQADPAWQQARQKAEEARDRISAQRFGFIPNKFSVQGLFGAMFLHGSFDHLLGNMVFLFICGFALEAALGRWVYLGLYLASGLASHLLWWALDPVWVSGVGASGAVSGLMGMTIGVYGLRKIKFFYWLGPLIGYFKAPALWIFPAWLGKELYGVLLADDHVNYYAHLGGLAFGFLATWLLHRVGFIKVDKAYLNKEDPDAPFKRELAALDQLIGRFTLDQAAPRGLDLLQRYPGRLELLERCYPLAKSRQDKALLGAVLKQLFSLPEQTASLPLLQKLADDVADPQQRLLQHPAVLLHLLQRLLKAGDSPRALAPWRRLCQTNPLPPQLPGLTLQLAKQLGQRQDLRGVGELLQYLRRAFPEAEQTRQLALYQQHLAR
;
A
#
# COMPACT_ATOMS: atom_id res chain seq x y z
N MET A 1 -7.95 -9.31 5.20
CA MET A 1 -6.49 -9.59 5.16
C MET A 1 -5.94 -8.92 3.91
N ILE A 2 -4.93 -8.07 4.03
CA ILE A 2 -4.28 -7.44 2.87
C ILE A 2 -2.86 -7.99 2.77
N ILE A 3 -2.47 -8.51 1.60
CA ILE A 3 -1.10 -8.94 1.29
C ILE A 3 -0.67 -8.23 0.01
N LEU A 4 0.30 -7.31 0.10
CA LEU A 4 0.77 -6.51 -1.03
C LEU A 4 2.26 -6.70 -1.26
N PRO A 5 2.74 -6.90 -2.49
CA PRO A 5 4.16 -6.76 -2.78
C PRO A 5 4.63 -5.36 -2.38
N ALA A 6 5.68 -5.30 -1.55
CA ALA A 6 6.22 -4.10 -0.93
C ALA A 6 7.75 -4.02 -1.08
N ASP A 7 8.29 -4.68 -2.11
CA ASP A 7 9.73 -4.83 -2.28
C ASP A 7 10.43 -3.50 -2.59
N GLN A 8 9.68 -2.51 -3.11
CA GLN A 8 10.21 -1.18 -3.39
C GLN A 8 9.22 -0.08 -3.03
N PRO A 9 9.68 1.01 -2.39
CA PRO A 9 8.84 2.19 -2.20
C PRO A 9 8.49 2.79 -3.57
N LEU A 10 7.28 3.35 -3.67
CA LEU A 10 6.78 4.02 -4.88
C LEU A 10 7.78 5.10 -5.32
N ASP A 11 8.50 4.86 -6.42
CA ASP A 11 9.45 5.81 -6.97
C ASP A 11 8.72 6.83 -7.84
N TRP A 12 8.18 7.87 -7.20
CA TRP A 12 7.43 8.93 -7.87
C TRP A 12 8.25 9.76 -8.88
N ARG A 13 9.57 9.53 -8.99
CA ARG A 13 10.40 10.09 -10.07
C ARG A 13 10.12 9.40 -11.42
N ARG A 14 9.56 8.20 -11.40
CA ARG A 14 9.08 7.45 -12.56
C ARG A 14 7.64 6.98 -12.31
N PRO A 15 6.65 7.90 -12.35
CA PRO A 15 5.27 7.54 -12.06
C PRO A 15 4.73 6.55 -13.11
N PRO A 16 3.86 5.61 -12.71
CA PRO A 16 3.25 4.62 -13.60
C PRO A 16 2.07 5.26 -14.36
N VAL A 17 2.42 6.08 -15.34
CA VAL A 17 1.47 6.91 -16.08
C VAL A 17 0.40 6.05 -16.75
N ILE A 18 0.78 4.92 -17.37
CA ILE A 18 -0.18 4.05 -18.06
C ILE A 18 -1.11 3.38 -17.07
N THR A 19 -0.59 2.84 -15.97
CA THR A 19 -1.42 2.24 -14.92
C THR A 19 -2.44 3.24 -14.39
N LEU A 20 -2.04 4.48 -14.10
CA LEU A 20 -2.94 5.52 -13.61
C LEU A 20 -3.99 5.93 -14.67
N LEU A 21 -3.59 6.03 -15.94
CA LEU A 21 -4.53 6.32 -17.04
C LEU A 21 -5.56 5.21 -17.24
N LEU A 22 -5.14 3.94 -17.15
CA LEU A 22 -6.06 2.80 -17.22
C LEU A 22 -7.03 2.83 -16.03
N ILE A 23 -6.56 3.12 -14.82
CA ILE A 23 -7.44 3.24 -13.65
C ILE A 23 -8.46 4.37 -13.85
N LEU A 24 -8.00 5.54 -14.29
CA LEU A 24 -8.86 6.68 -14.56
C LEU A 24 -9.90 6.35 -15.63
N LEU A 25 -9.49 5.73 -16.74
CA LEU A 25 -10.37 5.35 -17.83
C LEU A 25 -11.47 4.38 -17.37
N ASN A 26 -11.11 3.32 -16.66
CA ASN A 26 -12.07 2.35 -16.11
C ASN A 26 -13.05 3.01 -15.14
N THR A 27 -12.55 3.89 -14.27
CA THR A 27 -13.37 4.61 -13.30
C THR A 27 -14.35 5.58 -13.99
N LEU A 28 -13.89 6.31 -15.01
CA LEU A 28 -14.75 7.21 -15.79
C LEU A 28 -15.82 6.44 -16.57
N ILE A 29 -15.48 5.31 -17.18
CA ILE A 29 -16.46 4.46 -17.89
C ILE A 29 -17.52 3.96 -16.92
N TYR A 30 -17.13 3.47 -15.75
CA TYR A 30 -18.06 2.98 -14.75
C TYR A 30 -19.01 4.08 -14.24
N ILE A 31 -18.47 5.23 -13.84
CA ILE A 31 -19.28 6.31 -13.24
C ILE A 31 -20.12 7.04 -14.28
N VAL A 32 -19.53 7.42 -15.41
CA VAL A 32 -20.17 8.31 -16.39
C VAL A 32 -21.01 7.51 -17.38
N TYR A 33 -20.46 6.45 -17.96
CA TYR A 33 -21.15 5.71 -19.02
C TYR A 33 -22.11 4.64 -18.46
N GLN A 34 -21.63 3.78 -17.55
CA GLN A 34 -22.45 2.72 -16.93
C GLN A 34 -23.45 3.27 -15.91
N GLY A 35 -23.21 4.47 -15.35
CA GLY A 35 -24.17 5.16 -14.47
C GLY A 35 -25.55 5.37 -15.10
N GLY A 36 -25.66 5.37 -16.44
CA GLY A 36 -26.93 5.44 -17.17
C GLY A 36 -27.64 4.09 -17.40
N ASP A 37 -27.06 2.95 -17.03
CA ASP A 37 -27.63 1.65 -17.37
C ASP A 37 -28.96 1.36 -16.67
N GLN A 38 -29.17 1.86 -15.46
CA GLN A 38 -30.45 1.72 -14.76
C GLN A 38 -31.61 2.28 -15.59
N VAL A 39 -31.41 3.42 -16.24
CA VAL A 39 -32.41 4.04 -17.13
C VAL A 39 -32.60 3.21 -18.41
N ARG A 40 -31.51 2.69 -18.99
CA ARG A 40 -31.57 1.84 -20.20
C ARG A 40 -32.29 0.52 -19.94
N VAL A 41 -32.06 -0.09 -18.77
CA VAL A 41 -32.76 -1.30 -18.31
C VAL A 41 -34.26 -1.01 -18.14
N GLU A 42 -34.61 0.11 -17.53
CA GLU A 42 -36.01 0.52 -17.38
C GLU A 42 -36.70 0.72 -18.73
N GLU A 43 -36.05 1.46 -19.64
CA GLU A 43 -36.56 1.72 -20.99
C GLU A 43 -36.79 0.41 -21.76
N ALA A 44 -35.82 -0.52 -21.73
CA ALA A 44 -35.93 -1.81 -22.39
C ALA A 44 -37.08 -2.65 -21.81
N ARG A 45 -37.25 -2.65 -20.49
CA ARG A 45 -38.35 -3.33 -19.81
C ARG A 45 -39.71 -2.72 -20.15
N GLN A 46 -39.80 -1.41 -20.27
CA GLN A 46 -41.03 -0.72 -20.67
C GLN A 46 -41.44 -1.11 -22.09
N PHE A 47 -40.52 -1.04 -23.06
CA PHE A 47 -40.80 -1.51 -24.42
C PHE A 47 -41.28 -2.97 -24.46
N TYR A 48 -40.69 -3.82 -23.62
CA TYR A 48 -41.10 -5.22 -23.52
C TYR A 48 -42.53 -5.40 -22.98
N LEU A 49 -42.87 -4.70 -21.90
CA LEU A 49 -44.18 -4.78 -21.26
C LEU A 49 -45.28 -4.13 -22.12
N ASP A 50 -45.01 -2.94 -22.67
CA ASP A 50 -45.96 -2.18 -23.49
C ASP A 50 -46.25 -2.87 -24.83
N GLY A 51 -45.28 -3.62 -25.35
CA GLY A 51 -45.46 -4.50 -26.52
C GLY A 51 -46.33 -5.74 -26.24
N GLY A 52 -46.75 -5.96 -25.00
CA GLY A 52 -47.55 -7.12 -24.60
C GLY A 52 -46.78 -8.45 -24.67
N LEU A 53 -45.44 -8.42 -24.74
CA LEU A 53 -44.59 -9.59 -24.97
C LEU A 53 -44.67 -10.60 -23.82
N LEU A 54 -44.76 -10.12 -22.58
CA LEU A 54 -44.86 -10.99 -21.40
C LEU A 54 -46.03 -11.96 -21.48
N ASN A 55 -47.17 -11.53 -22.04
CA ASN A 55 -48.36 -12.39 -22.15
C ASN A 55 -48.16 -13.50 -23.21
N ARG A 56 -47.31 -13.26 -24.21
CA ARG A 56 -47.00 -14.21 -25.29
C ARG A 56 -45.88 -15.17 -24.89
N GLU A 57 -44.89 -14.66 -24.18
CA GLU A 57 -43.61 -15.35 -24.00
C GLU A 57 -43.45 -16.03 -22.65
N ARG A 58 -44.21 -15.64 -21.62
CA ARG A 58 -44.05 -16.19 -20.26
C ARG A 58 -44.08 -17.72 -20.23
N ALA A 59 -45.10 -18.34 -20.83
CA ALA A 59 -45.22 -19.80 -20.83
C ALA A 59 -44.06 -20.45 -21.59
N LEU A 60 -43.75 -19.94 -22.79
CA LEU A 60 -42.66 -20.42 -23.62
C LEU A 60 -41.31 -20.35 -22.91
N PHE A 61 -41.05 -19.24 -22.21
CA PHE A 61 -39.83 -19.05 -21.45
C PHE A 61 -39.73 -20.01 -20.28
N ILE A 62 -40.79 -20.14 -19.47
CA ILE A 62 -40.80 -21.03 -18.30
C ILE A 62 -40.59 -22.47 -18.76
N ASP A 63 -41.27 -22.92 -19.82
CA ASP A 63 -41.13 -24.27 -20.35
C ASP A 63 -39.72 -24.50 -20.91
N HIS A 64 -39.22 -23.60 -21.75
CA HIS A 64 -37.88 -23.69 -22.33
C HIS A 64 -36.78 -23.72 -21.27
N ARG A 65 -36.84 -22.81 -20.29
CA ARG A 65 -35.85 -22.73 -19.21
C ARG A 65 -35.95 -23.93 -18.28
N ALA A 66 -37.15 -24.40 -17.97
CA ALA A 66 -37.34 -25.58 -17.13
C ALA A 66 -36.82 -26.86 -17.78
N GLU A 67 -36.92 -26.98 -19.10
CA GLU A 67 -36.30 -28.07 -19.86
C GLU A 67 -34.77 -27.95 -19.87
N ARG A 68 -34.23 -26.76 -20.18
CA ARG A 68 -32.79 -26.48 -20.21
C ARG A 68 -32.11 -26.77 -18.87
N GLU A 69 -32.68 -26.26 -17.78
CA GLU A 69 -32.09 -26.31 -16.44
C GLU A 69 -32.64 -27.49 -15.59
N LYS A 70 -33.49 -28.34 -16.17
CA LYS A 70 -34.10 -29.50 -15.50
C LYS A 70 -34.83 -29.16 -14.19
N TYR A 71 -35.60 -28.07 -14.21
CA TYR A 71 -36.35 -27.61 -13.04
C TYR A 71 -37.46 -28.59 -12.63
N ASP A 72 -37.55 -28.83 -11.33
CA ASP A 72 -38.69 -29.50 -10.70
C ASP A 72 -39.94 -28.58 -10.64
N ALA A 73 -41.04 -29.11 -10.11
CA ALA A 73 -42.31 -28.39 -10.03
C ALA A 73 -42.23 -27.14 -9.12
N ASP A 74 -41.39 -27.14 -8.10
CA ASP A 74 -41.29 -26.02 -7.16
C ASP A 74 -40.49 -24.87 -7.75
N HIS A 75 -39.41 -25.16 -8.49
CA HIS A 75 -38.66 -24.15 -9.25
C HIS A 75 -39.54 -23.49 -10.33
N ARG A 76 -40.37 -24.27 -11.02
CA ARG A 76 -41.34 -23.72 -12.00
C ARG A 76 -42.34 -22.78 -11.34
N ARG A 77 -42.91 -23.15 -10.19
CA ARG A 77 -43.84 -22.30 -9.42
C ARG A 77 -43.17 -21.02 -8.92
N ALA A 78 -41.92 -21.12 -8.46
CA ALA A 78 -41.16 -19.96 -8.00
C ALA A 78 -40.92 -18.96 -9.15
N LEU A 79 -40.54 -19.44 -10.33
CA LEU A 79 -40.34 -18.61 -11.53
C LEU A 79 -41.65 -17.97 -12.00
N ASP A 80 -42.75 -18.73 -12.00
CA ASP A 80 -44.07 -18.25 -12.39
C ASP A 80 -44.66 -17.24 -11.38
N GLY A 81 -44.28 -17.36 -10.11
CA GLY A 81 -44.69 -16.46 -9.02
C GLY A 81 -43.95 -15.12 -8.98
N LEU A 82 -42.95 -14.90 -9.86
CA LEU A 82 -42.21 -13.64 -9.89
C LEU A 82 -43.10 -12.46 -10.29
N ARG A 83 -42.73 -11.26 -9.82
CA ARG A 83 -43.40 -10.02 -10.23
C ARG A 83 -43.24 -9.86 -11.74
N ARG A 84 -44.27 -9.32 -12.40
CA ARG A 84 -44.29 -9.11 -13.87
C ARG A 84 -43.04 -8.38 -14.39
N GLN A 85 -42.57 -7.37 -13.67
CA GLN A 85 -41.39 -6.59 -14.04
C GLN A 85 -40.09 -7.40 -13.92
N ASP A 86 -39.96 -8.21 -12.87
CA ASP A 86 -38.78 -9.06 -12.67
C ASP A 86 -38.72 -10.12 -13.75
N LEU A 87 -39.86 -10.80 -14.02
CA LEU A 87 -39.95 -11.83 -15.06
C LEU A 87 -39.69 -11.24 -16.46
N ALA A 88 -40.25 -10.07 -16.77
CA ALA A 88 -39.96 -9.37 -18.03
C ALA A 88 -38.46 -9.08 -18.19
N THR A 89 -37.80 -8.64 -17.12
CA THR A 89 -36.35 -8.35 -17.14
C THR A 89 -35.55 -9.62 -17.40
N ILE A 90 -35.89 -10.71 -16.71
CA ILE A 90 -35.23 -12.03 -16.87
C ILE A 90 -35.41 -12.55 -18.30
N ILE A 91 -36.64 -12.57 -18.83
CA ILE A 91 -36.92 -13.05 -20.20
C ILE A 91 -36.15 -12.22 -21.23
N LEU A 92 -36.17 -10.89 -21.08
CA LEU A 92 -35.51 -10.00 -22.01
C LEU A 92 -33.98 -10.15 -22.00
N HIS A 93 -33.37 -10.54 -20.88
CA HIS A 93 -31.92 -10.69 -20.77
C HIS A 93 -31.42 -12.14 -21.04
N ASP A 94 -32.31 -13.10 -21.23
CA ASP A 94 -31.94 -14.47 -21.60
C ASP A 94 -31.72 -14.57 -23.12
N LEU A 95 -30.47 -14.38 -23.54
CA LEU A 95 -30.07 -14.38 -24.95
C LEU A 95 -30.16 -15.76 -25.61
N GLU A 96 -30.11 -16.84 -24.83
CA GLU A 96 -30.31 -18.19 -25.36
C GLU A 96 -31.80 -18.44 -25.67
N PHE A 97 -32.69 -17.97 -24.79
CA PHE A 97 -34.12 -17.97 -25.07
C PHE A 97 -34.46 -17.08 -26.28
N GLU A 98 -33.80 -15.93 -26.43
CA GLU A 98 -33.93 -15.10 -27.65
C GLU A 98 -33.56 -15.89 -28.91
N ASP A 99 -32.39 -16.52 -28.94
CA ASP A 99 -31.94 -17.28 -30.11
C ASP A 99 -32.90 -18.43 -30.44
N TRP A 100 -33.39 -19.14 -29.42
CA TRP A 100 -34.41 -20.17 -29.59
C TRP A 100 -35.74 -19.60 -30.12
N LEU A 101 -36.20 -18.48 -29.56
CA LEU A 101 -37.47 -17.86 -29.95
C LEU A 101 -37.41 -17.38 -31.40
N HIS A 102 -36.31 -16.76 -31.81
CA HIS A 102 -36.11 -16.29 -33.18
C HIS A 102 -36.13 -17.41 -34.23
N ARG A 103 -35.81 -18.64 -33.82
CA ARG A 103 -35.89 -19.85 -34.66
C ARG A 103 -37.24 -20.55 -34.58
N SER A 104 -38.11 -20.15 -33.66
CA SER A 104 -39.40 -20.80 -33.43
C SER A 104 -40.39 -20.47 -34.54
N PRO A 105 -41.07 -21.48 -35.15
CA PRO A 105 -42.00 -21.24 -36.26
C PRO A 105 -43.15 -20.29 -35.91
N ALA A 106 -43.67 -20.37 -34.68
CA ALA A 106 -44.75 -19.51 -34.21
C ALA A 106 -44.33 -18.02 -34.15
N TYR A 107 -43.09 -17.74 -33.77
CA TYR A 107 -42.53 -16.39 -33.77
C TYR A 107 -42.31 -15.86 -35.19
N GLN A 108 -41.74 -16.70 -36.06
CA GLN A 108 -41.47 -16.33 -37.47
C GLN A 108 -42.74 -16.05 -38.27
N ALA A 109 -43.87 -16.66 -37.88
CA ALA A 109 -45.17 -16.46 -38.52
C ALA A 109 -45.91 -15.18 -38.06
N ASP A 110 -45.43 -14.47 -37.03
CA ASP A 110 -46.09 -13.28 -36.46
C ASP A 110 -45.21 -12.01 -36.57
N PRO A 111 -45.39 -11.19 -37.63
CA PRO A 111 -44.65 -9.94 -37.81
C PRO A 111 -44.88 -8.90 -36.70
N ALA A 112 -46.06 -8.90 -36.08
CA ALA A 112 -46.36 -7.94 -35.00
C ALA A 112 -45.60 -8.30 -33.73
N TRP A 113 -45.46 -9.60 -33.45
CA TRP A 113 -44.59 -10.10 -32.37
C TRP A 113 -43.15 -9.69 -32.61
N GLN A 114 -42.63 -9.96 -33.81
CA GLN A 114 -41.26 -9.61 -34.20
C GLN A 114 -40.98 -8.12 -34.02
N GLN A 115 -41.89 -7.26 -34.52
CA GLN A 115 -41.72 -5.82 -34.41
C GLN A 115 -41.74 -5.33 -32.95
N ALA A 116 -42.62 -5.87 -32.11
CA ALA A 116 -42.67 -5.51 -30.69
C ALA A 116 -41.40 -5.96 -29.95
N ARG A 117 -40.94 -7.18 -30.22
CA ARG A 117 -39.73 -7.74 -29.61
C ARG A 117 -38.46 -7.03 -30.05
N GLN A 118 -38.32 -6.74 -31.34
CA GLN A 118 -37.18 -5.99 -31.88
C GLN A 118 -37.00 -4.64 -31.17
N LYS A 119 -38.08 -3.90 -30.88
CA LYS A 119 -37.99 -2.64 -30.13
C LYS A 119 -37.43 -2.83 -28.72
N ALA A 120 -37.86 -3.87 -28.02
CA ALA A 120 -37.37 -4.19 -26.68
C ALA A 120 -35.90 -4.63 -26.70
N GLU A 121 -35.51 -5.44 -27.69
CA GLU A 121 -34.13 -5.90 -27.88
C GLU A 121 -33.19 -4.76 -28.27
N GLU A 122 -33.60 -3.87 -29.18
CA GLU A 122 -32.83 -2.69 -29.56
C GLU A 122 -32.62 -1.73 -28.38
N ALA A 123 -33.59 -1.62 -27.47
CA ALA A 123 -33.45 -0.85 -26.24
C ALA A 123 -32.50 -1.55 -25.25
N ARG A 124 -32.63 -2.87 -25.07
CA ARG A 124 -31.74 -3.67 -24.22
C ARG A 124 -30.29 -3.64 -24.71
N ASP A 125 -30.07 -3.74 -26.02
CA ASP A 125 -28.74 -3.76 -26.64
C ASP A 125 -28.00 -2.41 -26.51
N ARG A 126 -28.64 -1.37 -25.95
CA ARG A 126 -27.98 -0.12 -25.54
C ARG A 126 -27.35 -0.20 -24.14
N ILE A 127 -27.77 -1.14 -23.31
CA ILE A 127 -27.19 -1.38 -21.97
C ILE A 127 -25.71 -1.71 -22.13
N SER A 128 -24.85 -1.13 -21.29
CA SER A 128 -23.40 -1.21 -21.47
C SER A 128 -22.88 -2.64 -21.61
N ALA A 129 -23.33 -3.55 -20.75
CA ALA A 129 -22.96 -4.96 -20.78
C ALA A 129 -23.39 -5.66 -22.07
N GLN A 130 -24.57 -5.34 -22.62
CA GLN A 130 -25.02 -5.97 -23.87
C GLN A 130 -24.35 -5.38 -25.10
N ARG A 131 -24.06 -4.08 -25.07
CA ARG A 131 -23.44 -3.37 -26.19
C ARG A 131 -21.95 -3.66 -26.33
N PHE A 132 -21.24 -3.63 -25.20
CA PHE A 132 -19.78 -3.64 -25.16
C PHE A 132 -19.23 -4.78 -24.30
N GLY A 133 -20.07 -5.58 -23.65
CA GLY A 133 -19.63 -6.83 -23.03
C GLY A 133 -19.32 -7.88 -24.08
N PHE A 134 -18.61 -8.92 -23.66
CA PHE A 134 -18.20 -10.01 -24.53
C PHE A 134 -19.12 -11.21 -24.30
N ILE A 135 -19.86 -11.60 -25.33
CA ILE A 135 -20.75 -12.75 -25.32
C ILE A 135 -20.16 -13.78 -26.30
N PRO A 136 -19.65 -14.92 -25.84
CA PRO A 136 -19.02 -15.92 -26.70
C PRO A 136 -19.89 -16.37 -27.89
N ASN A 137 -21.18 -16.67 -27.67
CA ASN A 137 -22.10 -17.07 -28.74
C ASN A 137 -22.53 -15.94 -29.67
N LYS A 138 -22.31 -14.68 -29.29
CA LYS A 138 -22.57 -13.47 -30.09
C LYS A 138 -21.26 -12.71 -30.29
N PHE A 139 -20.25 -13.42 -30.80
CA PHE A 139 -18.88 -12.90 -30.95
C PHE A 139 -18.88 -11.54 -31.64
N SER A 140 -18.29 -10.54 -30.98
CA SER A 140 -18.14 -9.20 -31.54
C SER A 140 -16.76 -8.62 -31.20
N VAL A 141 -16.17 -7.92 -32.16
CA VAL A 141 -14.90 -7.20 -31.95
C VAL A 141 -15.10 -6.09 -30.92
N GLN A 142 -16.26 -5.43 -30.93
CA GLN A 142 -16.58 -4.41 -29.94
C GLN A 142 -16.62 -4.98 -28.52
N GLY A 143 -17.21 -6.15 -28.32
CA GLY A 143 -17.21 -6.86 -27.05
C GLY A 143 -15.82 -7.29 -26.58
N LEU A 144 -14.98 -7.79 -27.50
CA LEU A 144 -13.61 -8.21 -27.18
C LEU A 144 -12.79 -7.13 -26.48
N PHE A 145 -12.92 -5.88 -26.93
CA PHE A 145 -12.21 -4.74 -26.37
C PHE A 145 -13.01 -4.02 -25.29
N GLY A 146 -14.30 -3.81 -25.51
CA GLY A 146 -15.19 -3.05 -24.62
C GLY A 146 -15.32 -3.70 -23.25
N ALA A 147 -15.43 -5.03 -23.21
CA ALA A 147 -15.65 -5.78 -21.97
C ALA A 147 -14.51 -5.59 -20.97
N MET A 148 -13.29 -5.34 -21.47
CA MET A 148 -12.10 -5.07 -20.65
C MET A 148 -12.24 -3.83 -19.77
N PHE A 149 -13.16 -2.92 -20.09
CA PHE A 149 -13.31 -1.65 -19.39
C PHE A 149 -14.63 -1.50 -18.62
N LEU A 150 -15.54 -2.45 -18.77
CA LEU A 150 -16.82 -2.48 -18.07
C LEU A 150 -16.71 -3.21 -16.75
N HIS A 151 -17.53 -2.85 -15.76
CA HIS A 151 -17.59 -3.53 -14.47
C HIS A 151 -19.03 -3.76 -14.03
N GLY A 152 -19.33 -4.95 -13.52
CA GLY A 152 -20.70 -5.32 -13.09
C GLY A 152 -21.12 -4.68 -11.76
N SER A 153 -20.17 -4.32 -10.90
CA SER A 153 -20.42 -3.74 -9.59
C SER A 153 -19.26 -2.86 -9.13
N PHE A 154 -19.50 -2.07 -8.08
CA PHE A 154 -18.49 -1.18 -7.51
C PHE A 154 -17.33 -1.98 -6.89
N ASP A 155 -17.63 -3.05 -6.16
CA ASP A 155 -16.61 -3.91 -5.55
C ASP A 155 -15.75 -4.63 -6.61
N HIS A 156 -16.35 -4.98 -7.75
CA HIS A 156 -15.62 -5.51 -8.89
C HIS A 156 -14.65 -4.47 -9.47
N LEU A 157 -15.09 -3.22 -9.69
CA LEU A 157 -14.21 -2.12 -10.10
C LEU A 157 -13.08 -1.91 -9.10
N LEU A 158 -13.41 -1.73 -7.82
CA LEU A 158 -12.42 -1.46 -6.77
C LEU A 158 -11.37 -2.55 -6.70
N GLY A 159 -11.80 -3.82 -6.75
CA GLY A 159 -10.90 -4.97 -6.80
C GLY A 159 -9.92 -4.87 -7.97
N ASN A 160 -10.42 -4.70 -9.20
CA ASN A 160 -9.58 -4.60 -10.38
C ASN A 160 -8.60 -3.43 -10.29
N MET A 161 -9.04 -2.26 -9.82
CA MET A 161 -8.19 -1.06 -9.74
C MET A 161 -7.07 -1.21 -8.71
N VAL A 162 -7.33 -1.88 -7.59
CA VAL A 162 -6.31 -2.19 -6.58
C VAL A 162 -5.22 -3.09 -7.18
N PHE A 163 -5.60 -4.20 -7.82
CA PHE A 163 -4.63 -5.10 -8.46
C PHE A 163 -3.90 -4.45 -9.64
N LEU A 164 -4.62 -3.67 -10.46
CA LEU A 164 -4.04 -2.90 -11.54
C LEU A 164 -3.01 -1.90 -11.00
N PHE A 165 -3.29 -1.19 -9.91
CA PHE A 165 -2.35 -0.27 -9.28
C PHE A 165 -1.10 -0.98 -8.77
N ILE A 166 -1.27 -2.05 -7.99
CA ILE A 166 -0.16 -2.75 -7.34
C ILE A 166 0.74 -3.45 -8.36
N CYS A 167 0.15 -4.29 -9.22
CA CYS A 167 0.90 -5.05 -10.21
C CYS A 167 1.36 -4.14 -11.36
N GLY A 168 0.48 -3.24 -11.82
CA GLY A 168 0.78 -2.31 -12.90
C GLY A 168 1.93 -1.36 -12.56
N PHE A 169 1.99 -0.83 -11.34
CA PHE A 169 3.12 0.01 -10.92
C PHE A 169 4.46 -0.71 -11.12
N ALA A 170 4.57 -1.91 -10.57
CA ALA A 170 5.80 -2.68 -10.63
C ALA A 170 6.16 -3.13 -12.04
N LEU A 171 5.16 -3.55 -12.84
CA LEU A 171 5.36 -4.00 -14.21
C LEU A 171 5.66 -2.86 -15.17
N GLU A 172 5.00 -1.70 -15.06
CA GLU A 172 5.28 -0.52 -15.88
C GLU A 172 6.71 -0.02 -15.62
N ALA A 173 7.15 -0.04 -14.36
CA ALA A 173 8.53 0.30 -14.01
C ALA A 173 9.53 -0.72 -14.56
N ALA A 174 9.22 -2.02 -14.53
CA ALA A 174 10.12 -3.08 -14.98
C ALA A 174 10.19 -3.23 -16.51
N LEU A 175 9.07 -3.06 -17.22
CA LEU A 175 8.91 -3.32 -18.66
C LEU A 175 8.91 -2.04 -19.51
N GLY A 176 8.64 -0.89 -18.90
CA GLY A 176 8.38 0.35 -19.60
C GLY A 176 6.93 0.47 -20.09
N ARG A 177 6.50 1.73 -20.27
CA ARG A 177 5.11 2.15 -20.53
C ARG A 177 4.40 1.38 -21.64
N TRP A 178 5.01 1.36 -22.82
CA TRP A 178 4.36 0.85 -24.04
C TRP A 178 4.33 -0.67 -24.12
N VAL A 179 5.39 -1.33 -23.65
CA VAL A 179 5.43 -2.80 -23.55
C VAL A 179 4.39 -3.27 -22.54
N TYR A 180 4.33 -2.62 -21.38
CA TYR A 180 3.32 -2.89 -20.37
C TYR A 180 1.89 -2.72 -20.92
N LEU A 181 1.60 -1.60 -21.59
CA LEU A 181 0.29 -1.35 -22.19
C LEU A 181 -0.09 -2.42 -23.23
N GLY A 182 0.84 -2.74 -24.15
CA GLY A 182 0.60 -3.72 -25.21
C GLY A 182 0.33 -5.11 -24.64
N LEU A 183 1.12 -5.54 -23.66
CA LEU A 183 0.91 -6.83 -22.98
C LEU A 183 -0.40 -6.85 -22.20
N TYR A 184 -0.77 -5.75 -21.52
CA TYR A 184 -2.05 -5.63 -20.80
C TYR A 184 -3.25 -5.82 -21.73
N LEU A 185 -3.27 -5.10 -22.86
CA LEU A 185 -4.35 -5.20 -23.84
C LEU A 185 -4.41 -6.59 -24.48
N ALA A 186 -3.25 -7.13 -24.86
CA ALA A 186 -3.16 -8.46 -25.48
C ALA A 186 -3.57 -9.59 -24.51
N SER A 187 -3.28 -9.46 -23.21
CA SER A 187 -3.78 -10.39 -22.20
C SER A 187 -5.31 -10.37 -22.08
N GLY A 188 -5.96 -9.20 -22.13
CA GLY A 188 -7.42 -9.11 -22.11
C GLY A 188 -8.06 -9.76 -23.34
N LEU A 189 -7.47 -9.53 -24.52
CA LEU A 189 -7.87 -10.18 -25.77
C LEU A 189 -7.73 -11.71 -25.68
N ALA A 190 -6.56 -12.20 -25.25
CA ALA A 190 -6.31 -13.63 -25.10
C ALA A 190 -7.25 -14.29 -24.08
N SER A 191 -7.61 -13.57 -23.02
CA SER A 191 -8.63 -13.96 -22.05
C SER A 191 -9.98 -14.22 -22.74
N HIS A 192 -10.52 -13.24 -23.47
CA HIS A 192 -11.80 -13.41 -24.15
C HIS A 192 -11.76 -14.46 -25.27
N LEU A 193 -10.66 -14.55 -26.02
CA LEU A 193 -10.50 -15.55 -27.07
C LEU A 193 -10.44 -16.97 -26.51
N LEU A 194 -9.75 -17.18 -25.39
CA LEU A 194 -9.72 -18.50 -24.75
C LEU A 194 -11.10 -18.88 -24.19
N TRP A 195 -11.82 -17.92 -23.60
CA TRP A 195 -13.20 -18.16 -23.18
C TRP A 195 -14.07 -18.60 -24.35
N TRP A 196 -14.07 -17.83 -25.44
CA TRP A 196 -14.86 -18.14 -26.62
C TRP A 196 -14.56 -19.53 -27.20
N ALA A 197 -13.30 -19.92 -27.21
CA ALA A 197 -12.89 -21.22 -27.74
C ALA A 197 -13.31 -22.41 -26.86
N LEU A 198 -13.45 -22.22 -25.54
CA LEU A 198 -13.63 -23.31 -24.59
C LEU A 198 -15.03 -23.37 -23.96
N ASP A 199 -15.72 -22.25 -23.87
CA ASP A 199 -17.04 -22.15 -23.21
C ASP A 199 -17.93 -21.12 -23.94
N PRO A 200 -18.48 -21.51 -25.11
CA PRO A 200 -19.32 -20.65 -25.93
C PRO A 200 -20.73 -20.51 -25.32
N VAL A 201 -20.87 -19.61 -24.36
CA VAL A 201 -22.14 -19.30 -23.66
C VAL A 201 -22.82 -18.03 -24.17
N TRP A 202 -24.09 -17.88 -23.83
CA TRP A 202 -24.94 -16.72 -24.14
C TRP A 202 -24.92 -15.63 -23.04
N VAL A 203 -23.98 -15.72 -22.11
CA VAL A 203 -23.85 -14.75 -21.00
C VAL A 203 -22.83 -13.67 -21.37
N SER A 204 -23.18 -12.41 -21.11
CA SER A 204 -22.26 -11.28 -21.29
C SER A 204 -21.22 -11.21 -20.17
N GLY A 205 -19.95 -11.37 -20.52
CA GLY A 205 -18.84 -11.10 -19.61
C GLY A 205 -18.41 -9.64 -19.66
N VAL A 206 -18.18 -9.06 -18.48
CA VAL A 206 -17.62 -7.72 -18.29
C VAL A 206 -16.53 -7.77 -17.22
N GLY A 207 -15.48 -6.96 -17.37
CA GLY A 207 -14.44 -6.83 -16.36
C GLY A 207 -13.04 -6.70 -16.95
N ALA A 208 -12.23 -5.84 -16.34
CA ALA A 208 -10.79 -5.81 -16.56
C ALA A 208 -10.06 -7.08 -16.03
N SER A 209 -10.77 -7.98 -15.34
CA SER A 209 -10.21 -9.11 -14.59
C SER A 209 -9.37 -10.06 -15.44
N GLY A 210 -9.73 -10.28 -16.71
CA GLY A 210 -8.92 -11.08 -17.64
C GLY A 210 -7.55 -10.44 -17.93
N ALA A 211 -7.52 -9.14 -18.17
CA ALA A 211 -6.28 -8.39 -18.37
C ALA A 211 -5.46 -8.27 -17.08
N VAL A 212 -6.13 -8.11 -15.92
CA VAL A 212 -5.51 -8.10 -14.59
C VAL A 212 -4.88 -9.47 -14.27
N SER A 213 -5.56 -10.58 -14.59
CA SER A 213 -5.00 -11.93 -14.52
C SER A 213 -3.75 -12.06 -15.39
N GLY A 214 -3.76 -11.41 -16.56
CA GLY A 214 -2.58 -11.22 -17.39
C GLY A 214 -1.42 -10.54 -16.69
N LEU A 215 -1.66 -9.46 -15.94
CA LEU A 215 -0.61 -8.81 -15.14
C LEU A 215 0.03 -9.76 -14.13
N MET A 216 -0.76 -10.66 -13.55
CA MET A 216 -0.22 -11.69 -12.65
C MET A 216 0.67 -12.66 -13.42
N GLY A 217 0.26 -13.10 -14.61
CA GLY A 217 1.11 -13.87 -15.51
C GLY A 217 2.41 -13.15 -15.88
N MET A 218 2.33 -11.86 -16.25
CA MET A 218 3.51 -11.04 -16.54
C MET A 218 4.44 -10.92 -15.33
N THR A 219 3.89 -10.80 -14.13
CA THR A 219 4.65 -10.75 -12.88
C THR A 219 5.46 -12.05 -12.70
N ILE A 220 4.88 -13.22 -13.00
CA ILE A 220 5.63 -14.48 -13.04
C ILE A 220 6.71 -14.44 -14.12
N GLY A 221 6.40 -13.93 -15.32
CA GLY A 221 7.36 -13.82 -16.42
C GLY A 221 8.57 -12.93 -16.10
N VAL A 222 8.36 -11.83 -15.38
CA VAL A 222 9.39 -10.85 -14.99
C VAL A 222 10.18 -11.29 -13.76
N TYR A 223 9.48 -11.70 -12.70
CA TYR A 223 10.10 -11.98 -11.40
C TYR A 223 10.49 -13.45 -11.21
N GLY A 224 9.84 -14.38 -11.90
CA GLY A 224 10.07 -15.81 -11.79
C GLY A 224 9.95 -16.31 -10.34
N LEU A 225 10.96 -17.05 -9.88
CA LEU A 225 11.05 -17.57 -8.51
C LEU A 225 11.66 -16.58 -7.50
N ARG A 226 11.87 -15.31 -7.89
CA ARG A 226 12.43 -14.31 -6.97
C ARG A 226 11.50 -14.10 -5.79
N LYS A 227 12.06 -14.14 -4.59
CA LYS A 227 11.34 -13.82 -3.36
C LYS A 227 11.23 -12.31 -3.26
N ILE A 228 10.00 -11.81 -3.29
CA ILE A 228 9.69 -10.41 -3.04
C ILE A 228 9.14 -10.22 -1.64
N LYS A 229 9.40 -9.06 -1.03
CA LYS A 229 8.75 -8.68 0.23
C LYS A 229 7.27 -8.45 -0.02
N PHE A 230 6.47 -9.02 0.85
CA PHE A 230 5.05 -8.79 0.97
C PHE A 230 4.79 -8.07 2.28
N PHE A 231 4.15 -6.92 2.21
CA PHE A 231 3.47 -6.32 3.35
C PHE A 231 2.21 -7.14 3.63
N TYR A 232 1.94 -7.43 4.91
CA TYR A 232 0.67 -8.01 5.32
C TYR A 232 0.04 -7.23 6.46
N TRP A 233 -1.27 -7.13 6.40
CA TRP A 233 -2.11 -6.61 7.47
C TRP A 233 -3.24 -7.59 7.77
N LEU A 234 -3.15 -8.20 8.96
CA LEU A 234 -4.12 -9.13 9.52
C LEU A 234 -4.56 -8.63 10.90
N GLY A 235 -5.38 -7.57 10.92
CA GLY A 235 -5.88 -6.96 12.15
C GLY A 235 -4.75 -6.34 13.00
N PRO A 236 -4.47 -6.82 14.21
CA PRO A 236 -3.36 -6.34 15.03
C PRO A 236 -1.98 -6.78 14.50
N LEU A 237 -1.92 -7.78 13.61
CA LEU A 237 -0.68 -8.30 13.06
C LEU A 237 -0.30 -7.51 11.80
N ILE A 238 0.73 -6.69 11.91
CA ILE A 238 1.31 -5.89 10.81
C ILE A 238 2.75 -6.36 10.63
N GLY A 239 3.15 -6.69 9.40
CA GLY A 239 4.53 -7.06 9.15
C GLY A 239 4.88 -7.22 7.68
N TYR A 240 6.07 -7.76 7.47
CA TYR A 240 6.58 -8.09 6.14
C TYR A 240 7.07 -9.55 6.13
N PHE A 241 6.78 -10.29 5.06
CA PHE A 241 7.40 -11.60 4.81
C PHE A 241 7.99 -11.63 3.41
N LYS A 242 8.93 -12.53 3.14
CA LYS A 242 9.47 -12.75 1.79
C LYS A 242 8.94 -14.07 1.23
N ALA A 243 8.25 -14.01 0.10
CA ALA A 243 7.79 -15.19 -0.61
C ALA A 243 8.03 -15.03 -2.12
N PRO A 244 8.08 -16.12 -2.91
CA PRO A 244 8.09 -16.01 -4.36
C PRO A 244 6.93 -15.13 -4.86
N ALA A 245 7.13 -14.34 -5.91
CA ALA A 245 6.08 -13.50 -6.50
C ALA A 245 4.80 -14.29 -6.85
N LEU A 246 4.95 -15.58 -7.13
CA LEU A 246 3.86 -16.53 -7.33
C LEU A 246 2.87 -16.61 -6.15
N TRP A 247 3.25 -16.22 -4.94
CA TRP A 247 2.36 -16.24 -3.76
C TRP A 247 1.30 -15.15 -3.76
N ILE A 248 1.35 -14.20 -4.71
CA ILE A 248 0.21 -13.30 -4.98
C ILE A 248 -1.01 -14.10 -5.47
N PHE A 249 -0.78 -15.23 -6.16
CA PHE A 249 -1.84 -16.03 -6.79
C PHE A 249 -2.84 -16.64 -5.81
N PRO A 250 -2.44 -17.38 -4.76
CA PRO A 250 -3.41 -18.03 -3.88
C PRO A 250 -4.32 -17.07 -3.12
N ALA A 251 -3.82 -15.86 -2.80
CA ALA A 251 -4.63 -14.84 -2.12
C ALA A 251 -5.68 -14.21 -3.04
N TRP A 252 -5.37 -14.04 -4.33
CA TRP A 252 -6.31 -13.56 -5.35
C TRP A 252 -7.28 -14.66 -5.80
N LEU A 253 -6.75 -15.84 -6.16
CA LEU A 253 -7.55 -17.01 -6.54
C LEU A 253 -8.48 -17.47 -5.42
N GLY A 254 -8.08 -17.31 -4.16
CA GLY A 254 -8.93 -17.60 -3.00
C GLY A 254 -10.13 -16.66 -2.87
N LYS A 255 -10.00 -15.39 -3.28
CA LYS A 255 -11.12 -14.44 -3.34
C LYS A 255 -12.08 -14.79 -4.50
N GLU A 256 -11.54 -15.14 -5.65
CA GLU A 256 -12.34 -15.60 -6.81
C GLU A 256 -13.08 -16.90 -6.49
N LEU A 257 -12.40 -17.87 -5.87
CA LEU A 257 -12.99 -19.12 -5.41
C LEU A 257 -14.07 -18.89 -4.33
N TYR A 258 -13.88 -17.90 -3.45
CA TYR A 258 -14.90 -17.50 -2.47
C TYR A 258 -16.14 -16.88 -3.14
N GLY A 259 -15.97 -16.07 -4.20
CA GLY A 259 -17.08 -15.52 -4.99
C GLY A 259 -17.89 -16.60 -5.71
N VAL A 260 -17.21 -17.59 -6.30
CA VAL A 260 -17.83 -18.76 -6.95
C VAL A 260 -18.63 -19.62 -5.95
N LEU A 261 -18.17 -19.76 -4.70
CA LEU A 261 -18.81 -20.63 -3.71
C LEU A 261 -20.00 -19.97 -2.98
N LEU A 262 -20.15 -18.64 -3.05
CA LEU A 262 -21.10 -17.91 -2.18
C LEU A 262 -21.96 -16.85 -2.88
N ALA A 263 -21.69 -16.46 -4.13
CA ALA A 263 -22.33 -15.30 -4.75
C ALA A 263 -22.98 -15.50 -6.13
N ASP A 264 -23.03 -16.73 -6.68
CA ASP A 264 -23.57 -17.04 -8.03
C ASP A 264 -23.02 -16.13 -9.16
N ASP A 265 -21.88 -15.51 -8.90
CA ASP A 265 -21.21 -14.62 -9.84
C ASP A 265 -20.53 -15.53 -10.88
N HIS A 266 -20.99 -15.47 -12.13
CA HIS A 266 -20.45 -16.26 -13.23
C HIS A 266 -19.08 -15.73 -13.67
N VAL A 267 -18.12 -15.74 -12.75
CA VAL A 267 -16.74 -15.38 -13.05
C VAL A 267 -16.10 -16.54 -13.81
N ASN A 268 -15.85 -16.27 -15.09
CA ASN A 268 -15.40 -17.30 -16.00
C ASN A 268 -13.90 -17.61 -15.84
N TYR A 269 -13.63 -18.80 -15.31
CA TYR A 269 -12.30 -19.37 -15.12
C TYR A 269 -11.45 -19.42 -16.41
N TYR A 270 -12.06 -19.71 -17.57
CA TYR A 270 -11.33 -19.80 -18.85
C TYR A 270 -10.79 -18.44 -19.29
N ALA A 271 -11.55 -17.36 -19.08
CA ALA A 271 -11.08 -16.01 -19.35
C ALA A 271 -9.85 -15.67 -18.49
N HIS A 272 -9.93 -15.91 -17.17
CA HIS A 272 -8.82 -15.65 -16.26
C HIS A 272 -7.58 -16.48 -16.60
N LEU A 273 -7.76 -17.76 -16.92
CA LEU A 273 -6.68 -18.65 -17.35
C LEU A 273 -6.02 -18.14 -18.65
N GLY A 274 -6.81 -17.66 -19.61
CA GLY A 274 -6.31 -17.15 -20.88
C GLY A 274 -5.45 -15.90 -20.71
N GLY A 275 -5.93 -14.97 -19.88
CA GLY A 275 -5.17 -13.78 -19.53
C GLY A 275 -3.82 -14.13 -18.87
N LEU A 276 -3.87 -14.98 -17.83
CA LEU A 276 -2.70 -15.46 -17.08
C LEU A 276 -1.67 -16.12 -17.98
N ALA A 277 -2.11 -17.15 -18.73
CA ALA A 277 -1.24 -17.96 -19.56
C ALA A 277 -0.58 -17.09 -20.63
N PHE A 278 -1.34 -16.21 -21.29
CA PHE A 278 -0.77 -15.28 -22.27
C PHE A 278 0.21 -14.31 -21.61
N GLY A 279 -0.18 -13.67 -20.51
CA GLY A 279 0.67 -12.71 -19.81
C GLY A 279 2.02 -13.31 -19.39
N PHE A 280 2.00 -14.55 -18.89
CA PHE A 280 3.21 -15.30 -18.55
C PHE A 280 4.03 -15.66 -19.79
N LEU A 281 3.42 -16.38 -20.75
CA LEU A 281 4.14 -16.92 -21.90
C LEU A 281 4.70 -15.81 -22.79
N ALA A 282 3.91 -14.77 -23.08
CA ALA A 282 4.34 -13.65 -23.91
C ALA A 282 5.51 -12.90 -23.25
N THR A 283 5.38 -12.55 -21.96
CA THR A 283 6.44 -11.84 -21.23
C THR A 283 7.71 -12.67 -21.13
N TRP A 284 7.58 -13.95 -20.74
CA TRP A 284 8.71 -14.85 -20.60
C TRP A 284 9.43 -15.07 -21.94
N LEU A 285 8.68 -15.35 -23.01
CA LEU A 285 9.24 -15.61 -24.34
C LEU A 285 9.91 -14.35 -24.89
N LEU A 286 9.19 -13.22 -24.95
CA LEU A 286 9.72 -11.96 -25.48
C LEU A 286 10.94 -11.49 -24.71
N HIS A 287 10.98 -11.72 -23.39
CA HIS A 287 12.16 -11.40 -22.60
C HIS A 287 13.33 -12.33 -22.94
N ARG A 288 13.07 -13.64 -23.04
CA ARG A 288 14.08 -14.65 -23.36
C ARG A 288 14.70 -14.46 -24.74
N VAL A 289 13.92 -14.05 -25.73
CA VAL A 289 14.39 -13.76 -27.10
C VAL A 289 14.94 -12.34 -27.27
N GLY A 290 14.96 -11.53 -26.21
CA GLY A 290 15.57 -10.19 -26.21
C GLY A 290 14.75 -9.07 -26.83
N PHE A 291 13.48 -9.32 -27.19
CA PHE A 291 12.57 -8.31 -27.75
C PHE A 291 12.12 -7.29 -26.71
N ILE A 292 11.96 -7.71 -25.45
CA ILE A 292 11.65 -6.79 -24.34
C ILE A 292 12.79 -6.77 -23.33
N LYS A 293 13.19 -5.55 -22.94
CA LYS A 293 14.19 -5.33 -21.89
C LYS A 293 13.47 -5.19 -20.56
N VAL A 294 13.94 -5.95 -19.58
CA VAL A 294 13.48 -5.85 -18.19
C VAL A 294 14.53 -5.05 -17.42
N ASP A 295 14.11 -3.98 -16.74
CA ASP A 295 15.00 -3.14 -15.93
C ASP A 295 15.53 -3.94 -14.73
N LYS A 296 16.71 -4.54 -14.90
CA LYS A 296 17.39 -5.30 -13.85
C LYS A 296 17.81 -4.43 -12.68
N ALA A 297 18.08 -3.14 -12.90
CA ALA A 297 18.45 -2.21 -11.82
C ALA A 297 17.23 -1.90 -10.95
N TYR A 298 16.04 -1.79 -11.56
CA TYR A 298 14.78 -1.81 -10.82
C TYR A 298 14.65 -3.12 -10.07
N LEU A 299 14.65 -4.30 -10.72
CA LEU A 299 14.39 -5.57 -10.02
C LEU A 299 15.39 -5.92 -8.91
N ASN A 300 16.63 -5.49 -9.03
CA ASN A 300 17.70 -5.75 -8.06
C ASN A 300 17.97 -4.55 -7.13
N LYS A 301 17.06 -3.55 -7.07
CA LYS A 301 17.17 -2.41 -6.15
C LYS A 301 17.05 -2.93 -4.71
N GLU A 302 18.13 -3.48 -4.18
CA GLU A 302 18.23 -3.77 -2.76
C GLU A 302 18.19 -2.44 -2.01
N ASP A 303 17.37 -2.37 -0.95
CA ASP A 303 17.41 -1.25 -0.01
C ASP A 303 18.87 -1.08 0.44
N PRO A 304 19.54 0.05 0.14
CA PRO A 304 20.95 0.24 0.46
C PRO A 304 21.23 0.15 1.96
N ASP A 305 20.21 0.38 2.80
CA ASP A 305 20.27 0.22 4.25
C ASP A 305 19.91 -1.21 4.72
N ALA A 306 19.59 -2.14 3.81
CA ALA A 306 19.25 -3.51 4.18
C ALA A 306 20.37 -4.26 4.92
N PRO A 307 21.67 -4.13 4.58
CA PRO A 307 22.75 -4.71 5.36
C PRO A 307 22.77 -4.17 6.79
N PHE A 308 22.65 -2.84 6.94
CA PHE A 308 22.59 -2.17 8.25
C PHE A 308 21.39 -2.65 9.08
N LYS A 309 20.19 -2.70 8.51
CA LYS A 309 18.97 -3.14 9.21
C LYS A 309 19.05 -4.60 9.69
N ARG A 310 19.62 -5.50 8.89
CA ARG A 310 19.82 -6.91 9.28
C ARG A 310 20.77 -7.01 10.48
N GLU A 311 21.84 -6.23 10.43
CA GLU A 311 22.85 -6.19 11.47
C GLU A 311 22.32 -5.56 12.77
N LEU A 312 21.54 -4.48 12.67
CA LEU A 312 20.88 -3.85 13.81
C LEU A 312 19.86 -4.81 14.45
N ALA A 313 19.06 -5.52 13.65
CA ALA A 313 18.12 -6.52 14.15
C ALA A 313 18.84 -7.70 14.84
N ALA A 314 20.01 -8.12 14.34
CA ALA A 314 20.83 -9.13 15.00
C ALA A 314 21.36 -8.64 16.36
N LEU A 315 21.75 -7.35 16.45
CA LEU A 315 22.10 -6.73 17.73
C LEU A 315 20.90 -6.69 18.69
N ASP A 316 19.72 -6.29 18.21
CA ASP A 316 18.49 -6.27 19.01
C ASP A 316 18.12 -7.68 19.53
N GLN A 317 18.36 -8.74 18.75
CA GLN A 317 18.15 -10.12 19.21
C GLN A 317 19.11 -10.51 20.34
N LEU A 318 20.39 -10.09 20.27
CA LEU A 318 21.34 -10.33 21.36
C LEU A 318 20.93 -9.56 22.63
N ILE A 319 20.51 -8.30 22.47
CA ILE A 319 20.01 -7.48 23.59
C ILE A 319 18.75 -8.11 24.21
N GLY A 320 17.78 -8.50 23.38
CA GLY A 320 16.51 -9.09 23.82
C GLY A 320 16.65 -10.46 24.50
N ARG A 321 17.70 -11.22 24.17
CA ARG A 321 18.07 -12.48 24.86
C ARG A 321 18.95 -12.27 26.09
N PHE A 322 19.22 -11.02 26.46
CA PHE A 322 20.13 -10.64 27.54
C PHE A 322 21.56 -11.20 27.39
N THR A 323 22.01 -11.54 26.17
CA THR A 323 23.38 -12.01 25.89
C THR A 323 24.34 -10.83 25.70
N LEU A 324 24.45 -9.99 26.74
CA LEU A 324 25.11 -8.69 26.67
C LEU A 324 26.62 -8.79 26.41
N ASP A 325 27.27 -9.89 26.79
CA ASP A 325 28.68 -10.15 26.52
C ASP A 325 29.00 -10.26 25.03
N GLN A 326 28.03 -10.73 24.23
CA GLN A 326 28.15 -10.79 22.77
C GLN A 326 27.64 -9.50 22.11
N ALA A 327 26.61 -8.88 22.69
CA ALA A 327 26.02 -7.65 22.16
C ALA A 327 27.00 -6.48 22.18
N ALA A 328 27.78 -6.30 23.26
CA ALA A 328 28.68 -5.15 23.42
C ALA A 328 29.79 -5.06 22.36
N PRO A 329 30.60 -6.12 22.12
CA PRO A 329 31.60 -6.08 21.05
C PRO A 329 30.95 -5.95 19.67
N ARG A 330 29.75 -6.54 19.47
CA ARG A 330 29.00 -6.40 18.21
C ARG A 330 28.54 -4.97 17.97
N GLY A 331 28.01 -4.30 19.00
CA GLY A 331 27.63 -2.89 18.92
C GLY A 331 28.80 -1.98 18.60
N LEU A 332 29.98 -2.25 19.18
CA LEU A 332 31.20 -1.49 18.90
C LEU A 332 31.67 -1.66 17.45
N ASP A 333 31.68 -2.90 16.93
CA ASP A 333 31.99 -3.20 15.53
C ASP A 333 30.99 -2.52 14.57
N LEU A 334 29.70 -2.54 14.90
CA LEU A 334 28.68 -1.87 14.09
C LEU A 334 28.86 -0.35 14.06
N LEU A 335 29.28 0.27 15.16
CA LEU A 335 29.56 1.70 15.20
C LEU A 335 30.74 2.07 14.29
N GLN A 336 31.71 1.17 14.09
CA GLN A 336 32.81 1.39 13.15
C GLN A 336 32.35 1.25 11.69
N ARG A 337 31.51 0.26 11.39
CA ARG A 337 31.01 -0.01 10.03
C ARG A 337 29.91 0.97 9.58
N TYR A 338 29.10 1.45 10.51
CA TYR A 338 27.95 2.32 10.24
C TYR A 338 27.96 3.57 11.13
N PRO A 339 28.98 4.44 11.01
CA PRO A 339 29.15 5.58 11.91
C PRO A 339 28.01 6.59 11.77
N GLY A 340 27.61 7.21 12.88
CA GLY A 340 26.64 8.29 12.92
C GLY A 340 25.18 7.88 12.70
N ARG A 341 24.86 6.58 12.73
CA ARG A 341 23.46 6.12 12.70
C ARG A 341 22.83 6.27 14.09
N LEU A 342 21.89 7.21 14.23
CA LEU A 342 21.23 7.50 15.51
C LEU A 342 20.57 6.27 16.14
N GLU A 343 19.86 5.47 15.33
CA GLU A 343 19.22 4.22 15.78
C GLU A 343 20.21 3.25 16.43
N LEU A 344 21.44 3.18 15.91
CA LEU A 344 22.49 2.34 16.48
C LEU A 344 23.01 2.93 17.81
N LEU A 345 23.20 4.25 17.88
CA LEU A 345 23.61 4.93 19.12
C LEU A 345 22.59 4.71 20.25
N GLU A 346 21.30 4.76 19.93
CA GLU A 346 20.22 4.52 20.88
C GLU A 346 20.21 3.10 21.45
N ARG A 347 20.68 2.10 20.69
CA ARG A 347 20.77 0.69 21.11
C ARG A 347 22.06 0.44 21.89
N CYS A 348 23.16 1.05 21.45
CA CYS A 348 24.45 0.91 22.09
C CYS A 348 24.56 1.66 23.43
N TYR A 349 23.87 2.80 23.61
CA TYR A 349 23.98 3.58 24.85
C TYR A 349 23.50 2.81 26.10
N PRO A 350 22.27 2.25 26.16
CA PRO A 350 21.82 1.48 27.32
C PRO A 350 22.69 0.26 27.59
N LEU A 351 23.19 -0.38 26.53
CA LEU A 351 24.08 -1.52 26.60
C LEU A 351 25.44 -1.15 27.22
N ALA A 352 26.02 -0.02 26.80
CA ALA A 352 27.26 0.48 27.37
C ALA A 352 27.09 0.88 28.85
N LYS A 353 25.96 1.54 29.17
CA LYS A 353 25.61 1.96 30.52
C LYS A 353 25.46 0.76 31.46
N SER A 354 24.66 -0.23 31.09
CA SER A 354 24.35 -1.39 31.94
C SER A 354 25.57 -2.25 32.25
N ARG A 355 26.51 -2.35 31.29
CA ARG A 355 27.77 -3.08 31.46
C ARG A 355 28.91 -2.26 32.03
N GLN A 356 28.73 -0.94 32.17
CA GLN A 356 29.83 0.00 32.46
C GLN A 356 30.99 -0.14 31.44
N ASP A 357 30.65 -0.44 30.17
CA ASP A 357 31.63 -0.64 29.09
C ASP A 357 32.15 0.72 28.60
N LYS A 358 33.37 1.05 29.03
CA LYS A 358 34.00 2.34 28.71
C LYS A 358 34.32 2.50 27.22
N ALA A 359 34.68 1.43 26.53
CA ALA A 359 35.06 1.50 25.12
C ALA A 359 33.81 1.76 24.26
N LEU A 360 32.73 1.02 24.51
CA LEU A 360 31.47 1.22 23.83
C LEU A 360 30.87 2.59 24.15
N LEU A 361 30.86 2.99 25.42
CA LEU A 361 30.34 4.31 25.82
C LEU A 361 31.14 5.44 25.18
N GLY A 362 32.48 5.36 25.16
CA GLY A 362 33.34 6.34 24.50
C GLY A 362 33.05 6.47 23.00
N ALA A 363 32.85 5.35 22.30
CA ALA A 363 32.49 5.34 20.89
C ALA A 363 31.13 5.99 20.62
N VAL A 364 30.11 5.67 21.44
CA VAL A 364 28.78 6.28 21.36
C VAL A 364 28.86 7.79 21.56
N LEU A 365 29.52 8.26 22.63
CA LEU A 365 29.64 9.69 22.93
C LEU A 365 30.35 10.45 21.81
N LYS A 366 31.46 9.90 21.31
CA LYS A 366 32.24 10.51 20.22
C LYS A 366 31.37 10.71 18.97
N GLN A 367 30.62 9.69 18.58
CA GLN A 367 29.77 9.77 17.39
C GLN A 367 28.55 10.67 17.61
N LEU A 368 27.89 10.57 18.77
CA LEU A 368 26.73 11.40 19.12
C LEU A 368 27.07 12.90 19.05
N PHE A 369 28.21 13.31 19.62
CA PHE A 369 28.62 14.72 19.59
C PHE A 369 29.17 15.17 18.23
N SER A 370 29.55 14.25 17.33
CA SER A 370 29.88 14.59 15.94
C SER A 370 28.65 14.73 15.04
N LEU A 371 27.46 14.30 15.48
CA LEU A 371 26.25 14.44 14.69
C LEU A 371 25.88 15.92 14.51
N PRO A 372 25.39 16.30 13.32
CA PRO A 372 24.81 17.62 13.13
C PRO A 372 23.75 17.93 14.18
N GLU A 373 23.52 19.20 14.44
CA GLU A 373 22.47 19.64 15.35
C GLU A 373 21.11 19.26 14.76
N GLN A 374 20.51 18.19 15.29
CA GLN A 374 19.26 17.62 14.82
C GLN A 374 18.34 17.34 16.01
N THR A 375 17.07 17.75 15.88
CA THR A 375 16.01 17.49 16.87
C THR A 375 15.86 16.01 17.19
N ALA A 376 16.11 15.13 16.22
CA ALA A 376 16.04 13.68 16.38
C ALA A 376 16.99 13.15 17.48
N SER A 377 18.14 13.78 17.70
CA SER A 377 19.12 13.35 18.72
C SER A 377 18.76 13.75 20.15
N LEU A 378 17.76 14.62 20.34
CA LEU A 378 17.40 15.17 21.64
C LEU A 378 17.01 14.11 22.69
N PRO A 379 16.19 13.09 22.40
CA PRO A 379 15.83 12.08 23.40
C PRO A 379 17.04 11.35 23.99
N LEU A 380 18.04 11.04 23.15
CA LEU A 380 19.27 10.41 23.61
C LEU A 380 20.09 11.38 24.49
N LEU A 381 20.22 12.65 24.09
CA LEU A 381 20.88 13.68 24.89
C LEU A 381 20.21 13.89 26.26
N GLN A 382 18.88 13.90 26.31
CA GLN A 382 18.11 13.98 27.55
C GLN A 382 18.41 12.81 28.48
N LYS A 383 18.44 11.59 27.92
CA LYS A 383 18.78 10.38 28.67
C LYS A 383 20.20 10.44 29.25
N LEU A 384 21.17 10.94 28.49
CA LEU A 384 22.53 11.18 28.98
C LEU A 384 22.52 12.18 30.14
N ALA A 385 21.77 13.27 30.03
CA ALA A 385 21.67 14.31 31.06
C ALA A 385 21.08 13.79 32.37
N ASP A 386 20.03 12.98 32.28
CA ASP A 386 19.40 12.32 33.42
C ASP A 386 20.39 11.34 34.11
N ASP A 387 21.31 10.75 33.35
CA ASP A 387 22.31 9.79 33.83
C ASP A 387 23.61 10.43 34.37
N VAL A 388 23.85 11.74 34.15
CA VAL A 388 25.03 12.46 34.67
C VAL A 388 25.13 12.40 36.20
N ALA A 389 24.00 12.31 36.89
CA ALA A 389 23.97 12.25 38.35
C ALA A 389 24.50 10.93 38.91
N ASP A 390 24.45 9.85 38.13
CA ASP A 390 24.84 8.50 38.54
C ASP A 390 26.36 8.39 38.78
N PRO A 391 26.81 8.08 40.02
CA PRO A 391 28.22 7.92 40.36
C PRO A 391 28.93 6.80 39.56
N GLN A 392 28.19 5.82 39.06
CA GLN A 392 28.77 4.71 38.29
C GLN A 392 29.20 5.15 36.88
N GLN A 393 28.61 6.23 36.36
CA GLN A 393 28.84 6.70 34.99
C GLN A 393 30.00 7.71 34.90
N ARG A 394 31.21 7.27 35.26
CA ARG A 394 32.40 8.15 35.33
C ARG A 394 32.72 8.88 34.02
N LEU A 395 32.46 8.26 32.87
CA LEU A 395 32.69 8.90 31.56
C LEU A 395 31.72 10.06 31.29
N LEU A 396 30.47 9.98 31.76
CA LEU A 396 29.50 11.07 31.63
C LEU A 396 29.88 12.28 32.50
N GLN A 397 30.64 12.06 33.57
CA GLN A 397 31.13 13.10 34.46
C GLN A 397 32.43 13.77 33.96
N HIS A 398 32.99 13.32 32.84
CA HIS A 398 34.20 13.93 32.29
C HIS A 398 33.93 15.38 31.85
N PRO A 399 34.77 16.37 32.19
CA PRO A 399 34.50 17.79 31.91
C PRO A 399 34.18 18.07 30.44
N ALA A 400 34.89 17.43 29.50
CA ALA A 400 34.63 17.60 28.08
C ALA A 400 33.24 17.07 27.65
N VAL A 401 32.79 15.95 28.21
CA VAL A 401 31.46 15.37 27.90
C VAL A 401 30.36 16.26 28.46
N LEU A 402 30.50 16.68 29.71
CA LEU A 402 29.55 17.59 30.36
C LEU A 402 29.44 18.93 29.61
N LEU A 403 30.56 19.47 29.13
CA LEU A 403 30.58 20.72 28.37
C LEU A 403 29.82 20.60 27.05
N HIS A 404 30.08 19.54 26.27
CA HIS A 404 29.36 19.29 25.00
C HIS A 404 27.87 19.02 25.25
N LEU A 405 27.56 18.24 26.28
CA LEU A 405 26.17 17.94 26.64
C LEU A 405 25.41 19.20 27.06
N LEU A 406 26.00 20.04 27.91
CA LEU A 406 25.44 21.33 28.31
C LEU A 406 25.17 22.22 27.10
N GLN A 407 26.14 22.37 26.20
CA GLN A 407 25.98 23.17 24.98
C GLN A 407 24.84 22.64 24.09
N ARG A 408 24.77 21.33 23.87
CA ARG A 408 23.72 20.71 23.04
C ARG A 408 22.33 20.89 23.66
N LEU A 409 22.18 20.73 24.98
CA LEU A 409 20.91 20.92 25.68
C LEU A 409 20.46 22.39 25.67
N LEU A 410 21.38 23.33 25.88
CA LEU A 410 21.10 24.76 25.81
C LEU A 410 20.67 25.18 24.40
N LYS A 411 21.34 24.69 23.36
CA LYS A 411 20.92 24.94 21.98
C LYS A 411 19.54 24.35 21.67
N ALA A 412 19.22 23.18 22.23
CA ALA A 412 17.91 22.56 22.10
C ALA A 412 16.81 23.20 22.99
N GLY A 413 17.18 24.14 23.87
CA GLY A 413 16.24 24.82 24.78
C GLY A 413 15.77 23.96 25.96
N ASP A 414 16.43 22.84 26.25
CA ASP A 414 16.13 21.97 27.40
C ASP A 414 16.90 22.42 28.66
N SER A 415 16.54 23.61 29.16
CA SER A 415 17.18 24.21 30.32
C SER A 415 17.02 23.41 31.64
N PRO A 416 15.90 22.70 31.92
CA PRO A 416 15.80 21.89 33.14
C PRO A 416 16.84 20.78 33.20
N ARG A 417 17.04 20.03 32.11
CA ARG A 417 18.05 18.96 32.06
C ARG A 417 19.47 19.48 31.91
N ALA A 418 19.67 20.69 31.40
CA ALA A 418 20.97 21.33 31.34
C ALA A 418 21.56 21.66 32.73
N LEU A 419 20.75 21.77 33.79
CA LEU A 419 21.23 22.01 35.16
C LEU A 419 22.13 20.89 35.68
N ALA A 420 21.83 19.62 35.40
CA ALA A 420 22.61 18.49 35.89
C ALA A 420 24.07 18.51 35.39
N PRO A 421 24.36 18.61 34.08
CA PRO A 421 25.72 18.75 33.60
C PRO A 421 26.38 20.07 34.03
N TRP A 422 25.62 21.18 34.12
CA TRP A 422 26.13 22.45 34.64
C TRP A 422 26.63 22.32 36.10
N ARG A 423 25.82 21.76 37.01
CA ARG A 423 26.19 21.56 38.42
C ARG A 423 27.44 20.71 38.57
N ARG A 424 27.60 19.68 37.73
CA ARG A 424 28.82 18.85 37.72
C ARG A 424 30.03 19.61 37.21
N LEU A 425 29.90 20.40 36.14
CA LEU A 425 30.98 21.28 35.66
C LEU A 425 31.43 22.30 36.70
N CYS A 426 30.51 22.79 37.52
CA CYS A 426 30.84 23.72 38.59
C CYS A 426 31.80 23.15 39.65
N GLN A 427 31.91 21.81 39.70
CA GLN A 427 32.76 21.07 40.64
C GLN A 427 34.09 20.63 40.00
N THR A 428 34.32 20.88 38.71
CA THR A 428 35.54 20.43 38.02
C THR A 428 36.71 21.39 38.22
N ASN A 429 37.93 20.88 38.23
CA ASN A 429 39.17 21.67 38.27
C ASN A 429 40.13 21.17 37.16
N PRO A 430 40.57 22.02 36.20
CA PRO A 430 40.24 23.44 36.05
C PRO A 430 38.80 23.68 35.58
N LEU A 431 38.27 24.86 35.89
CA LEU A 431 36.95 25.29 35.41
C LEU A 431 37.01 25.62 33.90
N PRO A 432 36.00 25.23 33.10
CA PRO A 432 35.97 25.58 31.68
C PRO A 432 35.85 27.10 31.47
N PRO A 433 36.65 27.70 30.56
CA PRO A 433 36.62 29.16 30.33
C PRO A 433 35.29 29.65 29.74
N GLN A 434 34.54 28.77 29.09
CA GLN A 434 33.24 29.07 28.47
C GLN A 434 32.08 29.06 29.49
N LEU A 435 32.33 28.58 30.72
CA LEU A 435 31.29 28.35 31.73
C LEU A 435 30.50 29.62 32.08
N PRO A 436 31.10 30.83 32.22
CA PRO A 436 30.33 32.04 32.49
C PRO A 436 29.30 32.37 31.38
N GLY A 437 29.70 32.22 30.12
CA GLY A 437 28.81 32.42 28.96
C GLY A 437 27.64 31.43 28.94
N LEU A 438 27.94 30.14 29.11
CA LEU A 438 26.92 29.08 29.15
C LEU A 438 25.98 29.23 30.36
N THR A 439 26.50 29.69 31.50
CA THR A 439 25.72 29.94 32.72
C THR A 439 24.72 31.08 32.51
N LEU A 440 25.14 32.18 31.87
CA LEU A 440 24.23 33.27 31.51
C LEU A 440 23.15 32.81 30.52
N GLN A 441 23.52 32.01 29.51
CA GLN A 441 22.56 31.47 28.55
C GLN A 441 21.53 30.56 29.25
N LEU A 442 21.98 29.66 30.12
CA LEU A 442 21.13 28.79 30.92
C LEU A 442 20.16 29.62 31.79
N ALA A 443 20.68 30.65 32.47
CA ALA A 443 19.86 31.50 33.33
C ALA A 443 18.77 32.26 32.55
N LYS A 444 19.08 32.77 31.35
CA LYS A 444 18.08 33.39 30.48
C LYS A 444 16.95 32.42 30.13
N GLN A 445 17.30 31.18 29.75
CA GLN A 445 16.32 30.14 29.42
C GLN A 445 15.49 29.68 30.63
N LEU A 446 16.07 29.60 31.83
CA LEU A 446 15.32 29.30 33.05
C LEU A 446 14.38 30.45 33.43
N GLY A 447 14.84 31.69 33.30
CA GLY A 447 14.01 32.88 33.54
C GLY A 447 12.80 32.96 32.61
N GLN A 448 12.96 32.61 31.33
CA GLN A 448 11.83 32.48 30.38
C GLN A 448 10.80 31.42 30.81
N ARG A 449 11.23 30.40 31.57
CA ARG A 449 10.38 29.37 32.16
C ARG A 449 9.93 29.69 33.59
N GLN A 450 10.17 30.91 34.08
CA GLN A 450 9.86 31.36 35.44
C GLN A 450 10.54 30.57 36.57
N ASP A 451 11.65 29.87 36.29
CA ASP A 451 12.45 29.20 37.33
C ASP A 451 13.42 30.20 37.98
N LEU A 452 12.86 31.05 38.85
CA LEU A 452 13.61 32.08 39.58
C LEU A 452 14.63 31.49 40.56
N ARG A 453 14.35 30.28 41.09
CA ARG A 453 15.26 29.58 42.01
C ARG A 453 16.52 29.15 41.26
N GLY A 454 16.37 28.54 40.08
CA GLY A 454 17.49 28.19 39.21
C GLY A 454 18.30 29.42 38.79
N VAL A 455 17.65 30.53 38.43
CA VAL A 455 18.36 31.79 38.11
C VAL A 455 19.18 32.29 39.30
N GLY A 456 18.64 32.23 40.52
CA GLY A 456 19.35 32.59 41.75
C GLY A 456 20.57 31.72 42.02
N GLU A 457 20.44 30.40 41.85
CA GLU A 457 21.55 29.43 41.99
C GLU A 457 22.71 29.77 41.04
N LEU A 458 22.40 30.00 39.76
CA LEU A 458 23.40 30.32 38.73
C LEU A 458 24.13 31.63 39.03
N LEU A 459 23.40 32.67 39.48
CA LEU A 459 24.01 33.95 39.84
C LEU A 459 24.90 33.84 41.08
N GLN A 460 24.45 33.13 42.11
CA GLN A 460 25.24 32.93 43.32
C GLN A 460 26.56 32.23 43.00
N TYR A 461 26.52 31.23 42.11
CA TYR A 461 27.73 30.56 41.64
C TYR A 461 28.66 31.52 40.88
N LEU A 462 28.15 32.29 39.92
CA LEU A 462 28.97 33.24 39.16
C LEU A 462 29.63 34.32 40.04
N ARG A 463 28.90 34.86 41.03
CA ARG A 463 29.48 35.82 41.99
C ARG A 463 30.65 35.23 42.78
N ARG A 464 30.57 33.95 43.13
CA ARG A 464 31.61 33.25 43.90
C ARG A 464 32.80 32.87 43.04
N ALA A 465 32.57 32.29 41.87
CA ALA A 465 33.62 31.69 41.04
C ALA A 465 34.19 32.66 39.98
N PHE A 466 33.40 33.64 39.53
CA PHE A 466 33.73 34.57 38.45
C PHE A 466 33.24 36.00 38.74
N PRO A 467 33.63 36.64 39.85
CA PRO A 467 33.09 37.95 40.26
C PRO A 467 33.31 39.05 39.21
N GLU A 468 34.47 39.05 38.56
CA GLU A 468 34.86 40.07 37.57
C GLU A 468 34.33 39.81 36.16
N ALA A 469 33.68 38.66 35.92
CA ALA A 469 33.18 38.33 34.60
C ALA A 469 31.99 39.22 34.20
N GLU A 470 31.99 39.68 32.95
CA GLU A 470 30.90 40.48 32.38
C GLU A 470 29.54 39.78 32.51
N GLN A 471 29.52 38.45 32.33
CA GLN A 471 28.32 37.63 32.45
C GLN A 471 27.71 37.67 33.86
N THR A 472 28.52 37.85 34.90
CA THR A 472 28.07 38.00 36.28
C THR A 472 27.28 39.29 36.47
N ARG A 473 27.78 40.40 35.90
CA ARG A 473 27.08 41.71 35.89
C ARG A 473 25.78 41.64 35.10
N GLN A 474 25.81 41.04 33.91
CA GLN A 474 24.63 40.87 33.06
C GLN A 474 23.54 40.02 33.74
N LEU A 475 23.92 38.93 34.41
CA LEU A 475 22.96 38.08 35.10
C LEU A 475 22.33 38.78 36.33
N ALA A 476 23.10 39.60 37.05
CA ALA A 476 22.58 40.39 38.17
C ALA A 476 21.49 41.39 37.72
N LEU A 477 21.71 42.08 36.60
CA LEU A 477 20.71 42.98 36.00
C LEU A 477 19.47 42.20 35.54
N TYR A 478 19.67 41.06 34.87
CA TYR A 478 18.57 40.21 34.42
C TYR A 478 17.68 39.73 35.57
N GLN A 479 18.27 39.32 36.70
CA GLN A 479 17.51 38.91 37.88
C GLN A 479 16.67 40.06 38.46
N GLN A 480 17.22 41.29 38.51
CA GLN A 480 16.46 42.46 38.97
C GLN A 480 15.26 42.75 38.08
N HIS A 481 15.39 42.54 36.76
CA HIS A 481 14.28 42.67 35.82
C HIS A 481 13.22 41.60 36.00
N LEU A 482 13.60 40.36 36.31
CA LEU A 482 12.64 39.27 36.59
C LEU A 482 11.91 39.42 37.93
N ALA A 483 12.43 40.24 38.85
CA ALA A 483 11.84 40.50 40.16
C ALA A 483 10.87 41.69 40.18
N ARG A 484 10.80 42.44 39.08
CA ARG A 484 9.80 43.49 38.83
C ARG A 484 8.65 42.90 38.04
#